data_AF-A0A5P0JK85-F1
#
_entry.id   AF-A0A5P0JK85-F1
#
_cell.length_a   1.000
_cell.length_b   1.000
_cell.length_c   1.000
_cell.angle_alpha   90.00
_cell.angle_beta   90.00
_cell.angle_gamma   90.00
#
_symmetry.space_group_name_H-M   'P 1'
#
loop_
_entity.id
_entity.type
_entity.pdbx_description
1 polymer ?
#
loop_
_entity_poly.entity_id
_entity_poly.type
_entity_poly.pdbx_seq_one_letter_code
_entity_poly.pdbx_strand_id
1 'polypeptide(L)'
;GNNALGATALAQVYRQLGDKPADVRDVAQLKGFYDAIQALVAQRKLLAYHDRSDGGLLVTLAEMAFAGHCGIDADIATLGDDRLAALFNEELGAVIQVRAADREAV
;
A
#
# COMPACT_ATOMS: atom_id res chain seq x y z
N GLY A 1 -6.97 5.89 -1.95
CA GLY A 1 -7.10 6.52 -0.62
C GLY A 1 -7.02 8.02 -0.79
N ASN A 2 -7.15 8.78 0.30
CA ASN A 2 -7.15 10.24 0.26
C ASN A 2 -5.78 10.85 0.62
N ASN A 3 -4.74 10.02 0.70
CA ASN A 3 -3.38 10.39 1.11
C ASN A 3 -3.34 11.16 2.45
N ALA A 4 -4.17 10.74 3.42
CA ALA A 4 -4.29 11.36 4.73
C ALA A 4 -3.02 11.15 5.59
N LEU A 5 -2.56 12.22 6.26
CA LEU A 5 -1.33 12.21 7.09
C LEU A 5 -1.58 12.41 8.60
N GLY A 6 -2.82 12.59 9.02
CA GLY A 6 -3.17 12.65 10.44
C GLY A 6 -2.99 11.30 11.13
N ALA A 7 -2.51 11.33 12.37
CA ALA A 7 -2.26 10.19 13.24
C ALA A 7 -1.35 9.09 12.62
N THR A 8 -0.50 9.46 11.66
CA THR A 8 0.44 8.54 11.02
C THR A 8 1.73 8.40 11.83
N ALA A 9 2.48 7.33 11.59
CA ALA A 9 3.86 7.17 12.08
C ALA A 9 4.74 8.35 11.65
N LEU A 10 4.54 8.88 10.44
CA LEU A 10 5.20 10.10 9.98
C LEU A 10 4.89 11.29 10.90
N ALA A 11 3.61 11.57 11.18
CA ALA A 11 3.24 12.66 12.08
C ALA A 11 3.85 12.45 13.49
N GLN A 12 3.81 11.21 13.98
CA GLN A 12 4.34 10.82 15.29
C GLN A 12 5.84 11.12 15.43
N VAL A 13 6.68 10.74 14.46
CA VAL A 13 8.13 10.99 14.54
C VAL A 13 8.50 12.47 14.45
N TYR A 14 7.58 13.30 13.93
CA TYR A 14 7.67 14.77 13.96
C TYR A 14 6.92 15.41 15.13
N ARG A 15 6.52 14.61 16.14
CA ARG A 15 5.81 15.06 17.36
C ARG A 15 4.51 15.82 17.07
N GLN A 16 3.85 15.47 15.98
CA GLN A 16 2.59 16.04 15.53
C GLN A 16 1.49 14.97 15.54
N LEU A 17 0.25 15.43 15.65
CA LEU A 17 -0.92 14.57 15.41
C LEU A 17 -1.45 14.74 13.98
N GLY A 18 -1.24 15.89 13.33
CA GLY A 18 -1.78 16.18 11.99
C GLY A 18 -3.25 16.62 12.01
N ASP A 19 -3.94 16.51 10.86
CA ASP A 19 -5.31 16.99 10.65
C ASP A 19 -6.33 15.84 10.57
N LYS A 20 -6.29 15.07 9.48
CA LYS A 20 -7.25 13.98 9.22
C LYS A 20 -6.55 12.63 9.08
N PRO A 21 -7.02 11.58 9.77
CA PRO A 21 -6.47 10.25 9.62
C PRO A 21 -7.00 9.50 8.40
N ALA A 22 -6.39 8.35 8.13
CA ALA A 22 -6.94 7.32 7.26
C ALA A 22 -8.27 6.79 7.81
N ASP A 23 -9.11 6.22 6.93
CA ASP A 23 -10.38 5.58 7.30
C ASP A 23 -10.81 4.61 6.20
N VAL A 24 -11.80 3.76 6.47
CA VAL A 24 -12.47 2.99 5.42
C VAL A 24 -13.21 3.97 4.50
N ARG A 25 -12.70 4.14 3.27
CA ARG A 25 -13.26 5.09 2.29
C ARG A 25 -14.47 4.53 1.56
N ASP A 26 -14.52 3.22 1.35
CA ASP A 26 -15.61 2.51 0.69
C ASP A 26 -15.65 1.05 1.16
N VAL A 27 -16.77 0.65 1.79
CA VAL A 27 -16.95 -0.70 2.34
C VAL A 27 -17.07 -1.76 1.25
N ALA A 28 -17.72 -1.42 0.13
CA ALA A 28 -17.87 -2.34 -1.00
C ALA A 28 -16.52 -2.59 -1.67
N GLN A 29 -15.69 -1.55 -1.81
CA GLN A 29 -14.31 -1.71 -2.29
C GLN A 29 -13.44 -2.49 -1.31
N LEU A 30 -13.57 -2.30 0.00
CA LEU A 30 -12.83 -3.09 0.99
C LEU A 30 -13.18 -4.58 0.90
N LYS A 31 -14.48 -4.90 0.80
CA LYS A 31 -14.91 -6.28 0.59
C LYS A 31 -14.44 -6.81 -0.77
N GLY A 32 -14.57 -6.02 -1.84
CA GLY A 32 -14.13 -6.39 -3.18
C GLY A 32 -12.62 -6.64 -3.25
N PHE A 33 -11.82 -5.85 -2.54
CA PHE A 33 -10.39 -6.06 -2.37
C PHE A 33 -10.12 -7.42 -1.72
N TYR A 34 -10.78 -7.74 -0.60
CA TYR A 34 -10.64 -9.05 0.03
C TYR A 34 -11.01 -10.20 -0.92
N ASP A 35 -12.18 -10.13 -1.56
CA ASP A 35 -12.67 -11.17 -2.47
C ASP A 35 -11.69 -11.36 -3.66
N ALA A 36 -11.16 -10.28 -4.21
CA ALA A 36 -10.18 -10.31 -5.30
C ALA A 36 -8.86 -10.96 -4.87
N ILE A 37 -8.32 -10.58 -3.70
CA ILE A 37 -7.11 -11.21 -3.15
C ILE A 37 -7.34 -12.71 -2.91
N GLN A 38 -8.50 -13.11 -2.35
CA GLN A 38 -8.85 -14.52 -2.18
C GLN A 38 -8.86 -15.28 -3.52
N ALA A 39 -9.44 -14.70 -4.57
CA ALA A 39 -9.43 -15.29 -5.90
C ALA A 39 -8.01 -15.46 -6.46
N LEU A 40 -7.15 -14.45 -6.33
CA LEU A 40 -5.76 -14.50 -6.79
C LEU A 40 -4.91 -15.52 -6.01
N VAL A 41 -5.16 -15.67 -4.71
CA VAL A 41 -4.56 -16.71 -3.87
C VAL A 41 -4.98 -18.10 -4.33
N ALA A 42 -6.29 -18.32 -4.52
CA ALA A 42 -6.83 -19.60 -4.99
C ALA A 42 -6.26 -20.00 -6.35
N GLN A 43 -6.05 -19.03 -7.25
CA GLN A 43 -5.48 -19.22 -8.57
C GLN A 43 -3.94 -19.26 -8.59
N ARG A 44 -3.27 -19.11 -7.45
CA ARG A 44 -1.79 -19.05 -7.34
C ARG A 44 -1.17 -17.98 -8.25
N LYS A 45 -1.82 -16.82 -8.36
CA LYS A 45 -1.37 -15.68 -9.18
C LYS A 45 -0.42 -14.73 -8.45
N LEU A 46 -0.43 -14.74 -7.12
CA LEU A 46 0.45 -13.90 -6.30
C LEU A 46 1.82 -14.57 -6.09
N LEU A 47 2.89 -13.81 -6.32
CA LEU A 47 4.25 -14.13 -5.86
C LEU A 47 4.48 -13.66 -4.43
N ALA A 48 3.99 -12.47 -4.10
CA ALA A 48 4.08 -11.87 -2.77
C ALA A 48 2.90 -10.91 -2.53
N TYR A 49 2.61 -10.64 -1.26
CA TYR A 49 1.63 -9.67 -0.78
C TYR A 49 2.20 -9.03 0.48
N HIS A 50 2.09 -7.71 0.60
CA HIS A 50 2.31 -7.00 1.86
C HIS A 50 1.34 -5.84 1.97
N ASP A 51 0.63 -5.73 3.10
CA ASP A 51 -0.32 -4.66 3.31
C ASP A 51 0.37 -3.32 3.62
N ARG A 52 -0.40 -2.26 3.48
CA ARG A 52 -0.02 -0.91 3.92
C ARG A 52 -0.63 -0.63 5.29
N SER A 53 0.23 -0.28 6.22
CA SER A 53 -0.11 0.03 7.61
C SER A 53 0.84 1.14 8.12
N ASP A 54 1.48 0.97 9.28
CA ASP A 54 2.36 1.96 9.89
C ASP A 54 3.53 2.32 8.96
N GLY A 55 3.71 3.63 8.71
CA GLY A 55 4.76 4.14 7.82
C GLY A 55 4.43 4.09 6.32
N GLY A 56 3.23 3.63 5.96
CA GLY A 56 2.66 3.77 4.62
C GLY A 56 3.33 2.92 3.55
N LEU A 57 3.16 3.33 2.29
CA LEU A 57 3.69 2.61 1.12
C LEU A 57 5.21 2.45 1.18
N LEU A 58 5.90 3.44 1.74
CA LEU A 58 7.36 3.39 1.89
C LEU A 58 7.79 2.17 2.70
N VAL A 59 7.19 1.96 3.88
CA VAL A 59 7.54 0.84 4.76
C VAL A 59 7.13 -0.49 4.11
N THR A 60 5.93 -0.57 3.51
CA THR A 60 5.50 -1.77 2.76
C THR A 60 6.55 -2.20 1.72
N LEU A 61 7.02 -1.27 0.88
CA LEU A 61 8.03 -1.59 -0.15
C LEU A 61 9.38 -1.95 0.46
N ALA A 62 9.80 -1.24 1.51
CA ALA A 62 11.05 -1.54 2.22
C ALA A 62 11.03 -2.94 2.82
N GLU A 63 9.96 -3.34 3.50
CA GLU A 63 9.82 -4.65 4.12
C GLU A 63 9.73 -5.78 3.08
N MET A 64 9.06 -5.56 1.95
CA MET A 64 9.11 -6.48 0.80
C MET A 64 10.54 -6.66 0.26
N ALA A 65 11.29 -5.56 0.12
CA ALA A 65 12.68 -5.60 -0.32
C ALA A 65 13.59 -6.30 0.69
N PHE A 66 13.37 -6.10 1.99
CA PHE A 66 14.11 -6.79 3.05
C PHE A 66 13.85 -8.29 3.04
N ALA A 67 12.58 -8.69 2.99
CA ALA A 67 12.18 -10.10 2.95
C ALA A 67 12.65 -10.80 1.67
N GLY A 68 12.62 -10.10 0.54
CA GLY A 68 13.13 -10.60 -0.75
C GLY A 68 14.64 -10.49 -0.94
N HIS A 69 15.34 -9.81 -0.01
CA HIS A 69 16.75 -9.46 -0.11
C HIS A 69 17.14 -8.90 -1.48
N CYS A 70 16.33 -7.95 -1.99
CA CYS A 70 16.46 -7.41 -3.33
C CYS A 70 16.17 -5.90 -3.37
N GLY A 71 16.40 -5.28 -4.53
CA GLY A 71 15.98 -3.91 -4.79
C GLY A 71 14.59 -3.84 -5.41
N ILE A 72 13.93 -2.69 -5.27
CA ILE A 72 12.67 -2.35 -5.96
C ILE A 72 12.88 -1.06 -6.75
N ASP A 73 12.48 -1.07 -8.01
CA ASP A 73 12.34 0.13 -8.84
C ASP A 73 10.84 0.42 -9.00
N ALA A 74 10.39 1.57 -8.48
CA ALA A 74 8.99 1.96 -8.43
C ALA A 74 8.83 3.46 -8.76
N ASP A 75 7.94 3.75 -9.70
CA ASP A 75 7.53 5.11 -10.04
C ASP A 75 6.21 5.46 -9.32
N ILE A 76 6.20 6.56 -8.59
CA ILE A 76 5.06 7.06 -7.81
C ILE A 76 4.41 8.31 -8.43
N ALA A 77 4.82 8.72 -9.64
CA ALA A 77 4.34 9.96 -10.27
C ALA A 77 2.81 10.02 -10.45
N THR A 78 2.15 8.86 -10.53
CA THR A 78 0.68 8.77 -10.69
C THR A 78 -0.10 8.80 -9.37
N LEU A 79 0.59 8.81 -8.22
CA LEU A 79 -0.04 8.75 -6.90
C LEU A 79 -0.35 10.14 -6.29
N GLY A 80 -0.12 11.20 -7.06
CA GLY A 80 -0.37 12.59 -6.70
C GLY A 80 0.92 13.43 -6.65
N ASP A 81 0.76 14.75 -6.70
CA ASP A 81 1.89 15.70 -6.71
C ASP A 81 2.62 15.77 -5.36
N ASP A 82 1.90 15.56 -4.25
CA ASP A 82 2.49 15.45 -2.92
C ASP A 82 3.08 14.05 -2.69
N ARG A 83 4.37 13.93 -2.98
CA ARG A 83 5.14 12.69 -2.82
C ARG A 83 5.23 12.22 -1.37
N LEU A 84 5.24 13.16 -0.40
CA LEU A 84 5.32 12.82 1.01
C LEU A 84 4.01 12.15 1.46
N ALA A 85 2.87 12.77 1.10
CA ALA A 85 1.56 12.20 1.35
C ALA A 85 1.38 10.86 0.61
N ALA A 86 1.81 10.75 -0.64
CA ALA A 86 1.71 9.50 -1.42
C ALA A 86 2.48 8.33 -0.76
N LEU A 87 3.66 8.59 -0.20
CA LEU A 87 4.52 7.57 0.40
C LEU A 87 4.13 7.19 1.84
N PHE A 88 3.71 8.16 2.65
CA PHE A 88 3.55 7.98 4.10
C PHE A 88 2.10 7.96 4.59
N ASN A 89 1.10 8.11 3.72
CA ASN A 89 -0.28 7.87 4.13
C ASN A 89 -0.47 6.41 4.53
N GLU A 90 -1.25 6.21 5.59
CA GLU A 90 -1.56 4.88 6.15
C GLU A 90 -2.98 4.45 5.78
N GLU A 91 -3.43 4.83 4.57
CA GLU A 91 -4.70 4.36 4.03
C GLU A 91 -4.66 2.85 3.79
N LEU A 92 -5.80 2.17 3.90
CA LEU A 92 -5.88 0.74 3.60
C LEU A 92 -5.42 0.42 2.16
N GLY A 93 -4.86 -0.77 2.00
CA GLY A 93 -4.38 -1.29 0.72
C GLY A 93 -3.22 -2.25 0.90
N ALA A 94 -2.64 -2.68 -0.22
CA ALA A 94 -1.49 -3.57 -0.24
C ALA A 94 -0.69 -3.41 -1.53
N VAL A 95 0.55 -3.86 -1.50
CA VAL A 95 1.35 -4.12 -2.69
C VAL A 95 1.30 -5.62 -2.98
N ILE A 96 0.94 -5.98 -4.21
CA ILE A 96 1.01 -7.36 -4.70
C ILE A 96 2.12 -7.48 -5.73
N GLN A 97 2.87 -8.57 -5.65
CA GLN A 97 3.83 -8.95 -6.68
C GLN A 97 3.26 -10.12 -7.48
N VAL A 98 3.30 -10.02 -8.80
CA VAL A 98 2.85 -11.05 -9.73
C VAL A 98 3.93 -11.33 -10.77
N ARG A 99 3.83 -12.45 -11.48
CA ARG A 99 4.68 -12.67 -12.65
C ARG A 99 4.34 -11.64 -13.72
N ALA A 100 5.34 -11.16 -14.47
CA ALA A 100 5.13 -10.16 -15.51
C ALA A 100 4.07 -10.60 -16.54
N ALA A 101 4.07 -11.88 -16.92
CA ALA A 101 3.10 -12.47 -17.85
C ALA A 101 1.66 -12.51 -17.31
N ASP A 102 1.46 -12.40 -16.00
CA ASP A 102 0.14 -12.41 -15.37
C ASP A 102 -0.44 -10.99 -15.21
N ARG A 103 0.33 -9.92 -15.50
CA ARG A 103 -0.05 -8.53 -15.19
C ARG A 103 -1.38 -8.09 -15.80
N GLU A 104 -1.69 -8.47 -17.04
CA GLU A 104 -2.95 -8.06 -17.69
C GLU A 104 -4.17 -8.84 -17.17
N ALA A 105 -3.94 -10.00 -16.54
CA ALA A 105 -4.99 -10.87 -16.03
C ALA A 105 -5.32 -10.62 -14.55
N VAL A 106 -4.65 -9.65 -13.92
CA VAL A 106 -4.77 -9.23 -12.52
C VAL A 106 -5.19 -7.78 -12.48
#